data_AF-K0B8M7-F1
#
_entry.id   AF-K0B8M7-F1
#
_cell.length_a   1.000
_cell.length_b   1.000
_cell.length_c   1.000
_cell.angle_alpha   90.00
_cell.angle_beta   90.00
_cell.angle_gamma   90.00
#
_symmetry.space_group_name_H-M   'P 1'
#
loop_
_entity.id
_entity.type
_entity.pdbx_description
1 polymer ?
#
loop_
_entity_poly.entity_id
_entity_poly.type
_entity_poly.pdbx_seq_one_letter_code
_entity_poly.pdbx_strand_id
1 'polypeptide(L)'
;MMVILQEIVEGEIITINNEPDNPKRFNETINAYVKNSESILIDITSFTRLFLYSLLNITLLHNKQSDILYSEPQEYTMNFSQGLEKIIILPNYPGIPDQSKKVLMIMFLGWESRRAESVVEEFDPDLLITFYETSQNNEREKWNAITIEQCKKLLESSETNSVSALTPNETIAKLEEIYEVHHDEYDICIVNIGPKSQCLAIAEFSQNHEDVQVLYPKPYKWTQELPEDEIKDPVSSGIGRTFFFQYPLMHK
;
A
#
# COMPACT_ATOMS: atom_id res chain seq x y z
N MET A 1 16.02 2.14 -7.17
CA MET A 1 14.76 2.91 -7.09
C MET A 1 15.01 4.17 -6.26
N MET A 2 14.80 5.36 -6.83
CA MET A 2 15.07 6.65 -6.18
C MET A 2 13.82 7.11 -5.42
N VAL A 3 13.96 7.38 -4.12
CA VAL A 3 12.86 7.86 -3.25
C VAL A 3 13.05 9.35 -3.05
N ILE A 4 12.14 10.17 -3.57
CA ILE A 4 12.21 11.62 -3.42
C ILE A 4 11.23 12.01 -2.30
N LEU A 5 11.74 12.59 -1.22
CA LEU A 5 10.91 13.25 -0.21
C LEU A 5 11.02 14.74 -0.43
N GLN A 6 9.89 15.39 -0.69
CA GLN A 6 9.86 16.81 -1.02
C GLN A 6 9.35 17.59 0.17
N GLU A 7 10.15 17.81 1.20
CA GLU A 7 9.79 18.83 2.18
C GLU A 7 9.90 20.21 1.51
N ILE A 8 8.82 21.00 1.53
CA ILE A 8 8.89 22.43 1.20
C ILE A 8 8.85 23.18 2.53
N VAL A 9 10.01 23.30 3.17
CA VAL A 9 10.26 24.29 4.22
C VAL A 9 11.54 25.01 3.80
N GLU A 10 11.42 26.31 3.50
CA GLU A 10 12.53 27.17 3.06
C GLU A 10 13.35 26.71 1.83
N GLY A 11 12.82 25.80 1.00
CA GLY A 11 13.36 25.51 -0.33
C GLY A 11 14.48 24.46 -0.41
N GLU A 12 14.70 23.65 0.63
CA GLU A 12 15.64 22.52 0.55
C GLU A 12 14.97 21.25 0.02
N ILE A 13 15.45 20.74 -1.13
CA ILE A 13 15.01 19.45 -1.68
C ILE A 13 15.86 18.34 -1.07
N ILE A 14 15.24 17.46 -0.29
CA ILE A 14 15.92 16.31 0.32
C ILE A 14 15.67 15.06 -0.53
N THR A 15 16.59 14.79 -1.44
CA THR A 15 16.58 13.53 -2.19
C THR A 15 17.17 12.42 -1.33
N ILE A 16 16.33 11.50 -0.86
CA ILE A 16 16.81 10.29 -0.17
C ILE A 16 17.11 9.22 -1.21
N ASN A 17 18.37 9.20 -1.64
CA ASN A 17 18.90 8.09 -2.43
C ASN A 17 19.02 6.85 -1.55
N ASN A 18 17.97 6.04 -1.53
CA ASN A 18 18.02 4.74 -0.87
C ASN A 18 18.96 3.83 -1.65
N GLU A 19 19.98 3.31 -0.98
CA GLU A 19 20.32 1.91 -1.22
C GLU A 19 19.10 1.09 -0.76
N PRO A 20 18.49 0.29 -1.64
CA PRO A 20 17.24 -0.44 -1.37
C PRO A 20 17.22 -1.29 -0.08
N ASP A 21 18.37 -1.53 0.55
CA ASP A 21 18.57 -2.58 1.55
C ASP A 21 18.82 -2.09 2.99
N ASN A 22 18.63 -0.79 3.31
CA ASN A 22 18.80 -0.32 4.69
C ASN A 22 17.56 0.38 5.29
N PRO A 23 16.52 -0.38 5.68
CA PRO A 23 15.33 0.15 6.36
C PRO A 23 15.63 0.94 7.64
N LYS A 24 16.69 0.56 8.38
CA LYS A 24 17.09 1.26 9.61
C LYS A 24 17.55 2.69 9.31
N ARG A 25 18.48 2.84 8.36
CA ARG A 25 18.99 4.15 7.95
C ARG A 25 17.89 5.03 7.37
N PHE A 26 16.99 4.43 6.58
CA PHE A 26 15.81 5.13 6.08
C PHE A 26 14.98 5.67 7.25
N ASN A 27 14.56 4.82 8.19
CA ASN A 27 13.74 5.23 9.34
C ASN A 27 14.43 6.32 10.18
N GLU A 28 15.72 6.18 10.49
CA GLU A 28 16.48 7.18 11.25
C GLU A 28 16.48 8.55 10.56
N THR A 29 16.65 8.55 9.24
CA THR A 29 16.70 9.77 8.41
C THR A 29 15.32 10.43 8.36
N ILE A 30 14.28 9.69 7.99
CA ILE A 30 12.90 10.21 7.95
C ILE A 30 12.46 10.74 9.30
N ASN A 31 12.75 10.00 10.37
CA ASN A 31 12.38 10.39 11.73
C ASN A 31 13.02 11.71 12.15
N ALA A 32 14.28 11.95 11.76
CA ALA A 32 14.95 13.22 12.03
C ALA A 32 14.30 14.38 11.28
N TYR A 33 13.90 14.20 10.03
CA TYR A 33 13.21 15.24 9.24
C TYR A 33 11.82 15.51 9.80
N VAL A 34 10.93 14.51 9.76
CA VAL A 34 9.53 14.64 10.16
C VAL A 34 9.38 15.29 11.54
N LYS A 35 10.24 14.94 12.50
CA LYS A 35 10.22 15.52 13.84
C LYS A 35 10.47 17.04 13.84
N ASN A 36 11.44 17.51 13.06
CA ASN A 36 11.94 18.89 13.08
C ASN A 36 11.23 19.80 12.08
N SER A 37 10.49 19.25 11.12
CA SER A 37 9.73 19.99 10.12
C SER A 37 8.50 20.70 10.69
N GLU A 38 8.23 21.94 10.25
CA GLU A 38 6.97 22.63 10.54
C GLU A 38 5.85 22.21 9.60
N SER A 39 6.15 22.03 8.32
CA SER A 39 5.23 21.55 7.29
C SER A 39 5.91 20.49 6.43
N ILE A 40 5.17 19.48 6.00
CA ILE A 40 5.74 18.35 5.26
C ILE A 40 4.91 18.13 4.00
N LEU A 41 5.59 18.07 2.85
CA LEU A 41 5.03 17.59 1.60
C LEU A 41 5.76 16.29 1.23
N ILE A 42 5.02 15.30 0.72
CA ILE A 42 5.56 13.97 0.44
C ILE A 42 5.04 13.53 -0.92
N ASP A 43 5.94 13.32 -1.87
CA ASP A 43 5.61 12.64 -3.12
C ASP A 43 5.82 11.12 -2.97
N ILE A 44 4.71 10.37 -2.89
CA ILE A 44 4.75 8.92 -2.68
C ILE A 44 4.88 8.12 -4.00
N THR A 45 4.93 8.80 -5.15
CA THR A 45 4.85 8.19 -6.49
C THR A 45 5.89 7.08 -6.69
N SER A 46 7.14 7.29 -6.24
CA SER A 46 8.24 6.35 -6.44
C SER A 46 8.52 5.42 -5.25
N PHE A 47 7.75 5.50 -4.17
CA PHE A 47 7.99 4.68 -2.99
C PHE A 47 7.63 3.21 -3.21
N THR A 48 8.42 2.28 -2.64
CA THR A 48 7.92 0.93 -2.36
C THR A 48 6.93 1.02 -1.22
N ARG A 49 5.97 0.08 -1.18
CA ARG A 49 5.00 0.01 -0.07
C ARG A 49 5.70 -0.15 1.28
N LEU A 50 6.79 -0.91 1.35
CA LEU A 50 7.60 -1.06 2.56
C LEU A 50 8.07 0.29 3.13
N PHE A 51 8.71 1.13 2.31
CA PHE A 51 9.19 2.44 2.76
C PHE A 51 8.04 3.43 2.99
N LEU A 52 6.97 3.34 2.19
CA LEU A 52 5.77 4.17 2.36
C LEU A 52 5.14 3.92 3.73
N TYR A 53 4.92 2.67 4.12
CA TYR A 53 4.36 2.33 5.43
C TYR A 53 5.26 2.81 6.58
N SER A 54 6.58 2.73 6.45
CA SER A 54 7.51 3.32 7.42
C SER A 54 7.37 4.83 7.54
N LEU A 55 7.28 5.53 6.41
CA LEU A 55 7.09 6.98 6.40
C LEU A 55 5.76 7.38 7.05
N LEU A 56 4.66 6.74 6.68
CA LEU A 56 3.33 7.00 7.24
C LEU A 56 3.28 6.73 8.75
N ASN A 57 3.94 5.66 9.21
CA ASN A 57 4.07 5.40 10.63
C ASN A 57 4.79 6.55 11.36
N ILE A 58 5.89 7.05 10.79
CA ILE A 58 6.67 8.13 11.42
C ILE A 58 5.86 9.43 11.46
N THR A 59 5.09 9.77 10.41
CA THR A 59 4.23 10.98 10.43
C THR A 59 3.13 10.88 11.49
N LEU A 60 2.52 9.70 11.65
CA LEU A 60 1.55 9.44 12.73
C LEU A 60 2.19 9.55 14.12
N LEU A 61 3.35 8.92 14.33
CA LEU A 61 4.05 8.93 15.62
C LEU A 61 4.40 10.33 16.13
N HIS A 62 4.73 11.25 15.21
CA HIS A 62 5.03 12.64 15.55
C HIS A 62 3.80 13.57 15.48
N ASN A 63 2.61 13.03 15.22
CA ASN A 63 1.38 13.80 15.01
C ASN A 63 1.59 14.96 14.00
N LYS A 64 2.28 14.69 12.89
CA LYS A 64 2.62 15.69 11.88
C LYS A 64 1.62 15.66 10.75
N GLN A 65 0.88 16.76 10.58
CA GLN A 65 0.10 16.97 9.37
C GLN A 65 1.05 17.12 8.17
N SER A 66 0.82 16.30 7.17
CA SER A 66 1.62 16.19 5.95
C SER A 66 0.70 16.23 4.75
N ASP A 67 1.13 16.94 3.71
CA ASP A 67 0.51 16.94 2.41
C ASP A 67 1.14 15.80 1.58
N ILE A 68 0.31 14.97 0.97
CA ILE A 68 0.74 13.81 0.20
C ILE A 68 0.39 14.02 -1.27
N LEU A 69 1.40 13.94 -2.12
CA LEU A 69 1.25 13.88 -3.57
C LEU A 69 1.40 12.45 -4.05
N TYR A 70 0.49 12.03 -4.92
CA TYR A 70 0.58 10.76 -5.61
C TYR A 70 0.26 10.95 -7.09
N SER A 71 1.24 10.72 -7.95
CA SER A 71 1.04 10.71 -9.39
C SER A 71 0.87 9.27 -9.89
N GLU A 72 -0.24 9.03 -10.56
CA GLU A 72 -0.41 7.83 -11.37
C GLU A 72 0.29 8.02 -12.72
N PRO A 73 0.85 6.96 -13.31
CA PRO A 73 1.30 7.02 -14.69
C PRO A 73 0.10 7.15 -15.64
N GLN A 74 0.38 7.69 -16.83
CA GLN A 74 -0.63 7.82 -17.87
C GLN A 74 -0.96 6.46 -18.49
N GLU A 75 0.06 5.63 -18.65
CA GLU A 75 -0.05 4.28 -19.15
C GLU A 75 0.65 3.31 -18.20
N TYR A 76 0.06 2.13 -18.08
CA TYR A 76 0.59 1.03 -17.32
C TYR A 76 0.74 -0.18 -18.24
N THR A 77 1.77 -0.98 -18.03
CA THR A 77 1.91 -2.30 -18.68
C THR A 77 1.72 -3.40 -17.64
N MET A 78 1.30 -4.58 -18.10
CA MET A 78 0.71 -5.60 -17.22
C MET A 78 1.72 -6.42 -16.40
N ASN A 79 3.01 -6.11 -16.46
CA ASN A 79 4.06 -6.90 -15.80
C ASN A 79 4.91 -6.02 -14.88
N PHE A 80 4.46 -5.77 -13.65
CA PHE A 80 5.22 -4.98 -12.67
C PHE A 80 6.31 -5.79 -11.96
N SER A 81 6.09 -7.10 -11.81
CA SER A 81 7.00 -7.99 -11.10
C SER A 81 6.80 -9.44 -11.49
N GLN A 82 7.66 -10.30 -10.96
CA GLN A 82 7.57 -11.75 -11.09
C GLN A 82 7.58 -12.43 -9.72
N GLY A 83 6.58 -13.31 -9.52
CA GLY A 83 6.50 -14.22 -8.38
C GLY A 83 6.30 -13.57 -7.00
N LEU A 84 6.29 -14.44 -5.99
CA LEU A 84 6.34 -14.11 -4.57
C LEU A 84 7.65 -14.71 -4.03
N GLU A 85 8.50 -13.88 -3.43
CA GLU A 85 9.72 -14.35 -2.75
C GLU A 85 9.39 -14.80 -1.32
N LYS A 86 8.64 -13.95 -0.61
CA LYS A 86 8.20 -14.17 0.77
C LYS A 86 7.15 -13.14 1.18
N ILE A 87 6.38 -13.50 2.19
CA ILE A 87 5.48 -12.60 2.91
C ILE A 87 6.23 -12.01 4.11
N ILE A 88 6.27 -10.68 4.21
CA ILE A 88 6.96 -9.96 5.28
C ILE A 88 5.92 -9.27 6.17
N ILE A 89 5.96 -9.54 7.48
CA ILE A 89 5.22 -8.73 8.45
C ILE A 89 5.91 -7.36 8.55
N LEU A 90 5.15 -6.28 8.37
CA LEU A 90 5.71 -4.95 8.45
C LEU A 90 6.10 -4.61 9.90
N PRO A 91 7.36 -4.25 10.18
CA PRO A 91 7.81 -4.05 11.57
C PRO A 91 7.05 -2.96 12.34
N ASN A 92 6.49 -1.98 11.64
CA ASN A 92 5.73 -0.89 12.26
C ASN A 92 4.24 -1.22 12.45
N TYR A 93 3.80 -2.38 11.94
CA TYR A 93 2.42 -2.88 12.00
C TYR A 93 2.42 -4.40 12.24
N PRO A 94 3.06 -4.87 13.33
CA PRO A 94 3.26 -6.29 13.54
C PRO A 94 1.96 -7.05 13.90
N GLY A 95 0.91 -6.35 14.33
CA GLY A 95 -0.25 -6.95 14.97
C GLY A 95 0.10 -7.61 16.31
N ILE A 96 -0.92 -8.12 17.00
CA ILE A 96 -0.77 -8.93 18.21
C ILE A 96 -1.53 -10.24 17.96
N PRO A 97 -0.91 -11.21 17.26
CA PRO A 97 -1.60 -12.43 16.86
C PRO A 97 -1.97 -13.29 18.09
N ASP A 98 -3.19 -13.80 18.09
CA ASP A 98 -3.75 -14.74 19.05
C ASP A 98 -3.94 -16.10 18.38
N GLN A 99 -3.10 -17.07 18.74
CA GLN A 99 -3.13 -18.44 18.19
C GLN A 99 -4.44 -19.20 18.44
N SER A 100 -5.34 -18.68 19.29
CA SER A 100 -6.67 -19.25 19.49
C SER A 100 -7.70 -18.78 18.46
N LYS A 101 -7.43 -17.69 17.75
CA LYS A 101 -8.29 -17.12 16.71
C LYS A 101 -8.01 -17.76 15.34
N LYS A 102 -9.01 -17.67 14.48
CA LYS A 102 -8.87 -17.95 13.04
C LYS A 102 -8.13 -16.81 12.37
N VAL A 103 -7.71 -16.99 11.12
CA VAL A 103 -7.01 -15.96 10.36
C VAL A 103 -7.92 -15.34 9.30
N LEU A 104 -8.13 -14.02 9.39
CA LEU A 104 -8.81 -13.23 8.36
C LEU A 104 -7.77 -12.46 7.56
N MET A 105 -7.73 -12.70 6.24
CA MET A 105 -6.97 -11.87 5.32
C MET A 105 -7.88 -10.88 4.61
N ILE A 106 -7.57 -9.60 4.77
CA ILE A 106 -8.12 -8.52 3.95
C ILE A 106 -7.10 -8.19 2.85
N MET A 107 -7.47 -8.38 1.59
CA MET A 107 -6.57 -8.17 0.45
C MET A 107 -7.07 -7.10 -0.50
N PHE A 108 -6.30 -6.02 -0.64
CA PHE A 108 -6.52 -5.01 -1.67
C PHE A 108 -5.86 -5.44 -2.99
N LEU A 109 -6.67 -5.65 -4.01
CA LEU A 109 -6.28 -6.20 -5.30
C LEU A 109 -5.77 -5.12 -6.26
N GLY A 110 -4.79 -5.50 -7.06
CA GLY A 110 -4.27 -4.75 -8.20
C GLY A 110 -4.12 -5.67 -9.41
N TRP A 111 -3.29 -5.30 -10.39
CA TRP A 111 -3.11 -6.07 -11.63
C TRP A 111 -2.15 -7.26 -11.48
N GLU A 112 -1.62 -7.49 -10.28
CA GLU A 112 -0.64 -8.55 -10.04
C GLU A 112 -1.35 -9.81 -9.52
N SER A 113 -2.33 -10.32 -10.27
CA SER A 113 -3.22 -11.42 -9.81
C SER A 113 -2.46 -12.67 -9.39
N ARG A 114 -1.42 -13.06 -10.14
CA ARG A 114 -0.58 -14.21 -9.77
C ARG A 114 0.10 -14.04 -8.41
N ARG A 115 0.52 -12.82 -8.08
CA ARG A 115 1.12 -12.55 -6.76
C ARG A 115 0.04 -12.60 -5.69
N ALA A 116 -1.13 -12.04 -5.95
CA ALA A 116 -2.27 -12.11 -5.05
C ALA A 116 -2.66 -13.58 -4.75
N GLU A 117 -2.76 -14.42 -5.79
CA GLU A 117 -3.02 -15.84 -5.65
C GLU A 117 -1.92 -16.55 -4.85
N SER A 118 -0.65 -16.26 -5.14
CA SER A 118 0.48 -16.86 -4.39
C SER A 118 0.45 -16.50 -2.91
N VAL A 119 0.02 -15.27 -2.56
CA VAL A 119 -0.10 -14.85 -1.15
C VAL A 119 -1.20 -15.64 -0.45
N VAL A 120 -2.35 -15.80 -1.09
CA VAL A 120 -3.46 -16.61 -0.52
C VAL A 120 -3.03 -18.07 -0.38
N GLU A 121 -2.37 -18.64 -1.39
CA GLU A 121 -1.91 -20.04 -1.37
C GLU A 121 -0.81 -20.31 -0.33
N GLU A 122 0.12 -19.36 -0.11
CA GLU A 122 1.19 -19.52 0.88
C GLU A 122 0.73 -19.26 2.31
N PHE A 123 -0.20 -18.31 2.49
CA PHE A 123 -0.67 -17.90 3.83
C PHE A 123 -1.88 -18.72 4.33
N ASP A 124 -2.71 -19.24 3.42
CA ASP A 124 -3.87 -20.10 3.70
C ASP A 124 -4.84 -19.55 4.77
N PRO A 125 -5.46 -18.36 4.55
CA PRO A 125 -6.34 -17.75 5.55
C PRO A 125 -7.68 -18.49 5.67
N ASP A 126 -8.24 -18.56 6.88
CA ASP A 126 -9.57 -19.15 7.14
C ASP A 126 -10.71 -18.35 6.48
N LEU A 127 -10.53 -17.03 6.37
CA LEU A 127 -11.44 -16.14 5.68
C LEU A 127 -10.65 -15.15 4.82
N LEU A 128 -11.09 -14.97 3.58
CA LEU A 128 -10.54 -13.99 2.64
C LEU A 128 -11.61 -12.96 2.30
N ILE A 129 -11.31 -11.70 2.58
CA ILE A 129 -12.08 -10.55 2.10
C ILE A 129 -11.21 -9.79 1.10
N THR A 130 -11.68 -9.64 -0.14
CA THR A 130 -10.98 -8.90 -1.18
C THR A 130 -11.59 -7.52 -1.39
N PHE A 131 -10.72 -6.56 -1.71
CA PHE A 131 -11.09 -5.22 -2.13
C PHE A 131 -10.58 -4.99 -3.54
N TYR A 132 -11.43 -4.48 -4.42
CA TYR A 132 -10.99 -3.95 -5.70
C TYR A 132 -11.36 -2.48 -5.83
N GLU A 133 -10.63 -1.78 -6.70
CA GLU A 133 -10.87 -0.37 -6.94
C GLU A 133 -12.22 -0.13 -7.59
N THR A 134 -13.02 0.76 -7.02
CA THR A 134 -14.13 1.41 -7.73
C THR A 134 -13.71 2.78 -8.16
N SER A 135 -13.99 3.12 -9.41
CA SER A 135 -13.86 4.49 -9.86
C SER A 135 -15.18 4.96 -10.42
N GLN A 136 -15.55 6.18 -10.05
CA GLN A 136 -16.64 6.93 -10.69
C GLN A 136 -16.15 7.66 -11.96
N ASN A 137 -14.96 7.33 -12.47
CA ASN A 137 -14.34 8.02 -13.60
C ASN A 137 -14.02 7.03 -14.74
N ASN A 138 -14.55 7.33 -15.92
CA ASN A 138 -14.50 6.49 -17.13
C ASN A 138 -13.10 5.96 -17.49
N GLU A 139 -12.02 6.70 -17.21
CA GLU A 139 -10.65 6.23 -17.55
C GLU A 139 -10.17 5.10 -16.62
N ARG A 140 -10.54 5.16 -15.34
CA ARG A 140 -10.21 4.11 -14.37
C ARG A 140 -11.15 2.90 -14.46
N GLU A 141 -12.32 3.03 -15.08
CA GLU A 141 -13.18 1.89 -15.36
C GLU A 141 -12.44 0.80 -16.16
N LYS A 142 -11.60 1.20 -17.13
CA LYS A 142 -10.74 0.26 -17.87
C LYS A 142 -9.79 -0.50 -16.94
N TRP A 143 -9.16 0.21 -16.01
CA TRP A 143 -8.21 -0.37 -15.06
C TRP A 143 -8.89 -1.31 -14.07
N ASN A 144 -10.08 -0.95 -13.62
CA ASN A 144 -10.89 -1.80 -12.74
C ASN A 144 -11.35 -3.06 -13.47
N ALA A 145 -11.76 -2.95 -14.73
CA ALA A 145 -12.13 -4.10 -15.56
C ALA A 145 -10.95 -5.09 -15.70
N ILE A 146 -9.73 -4.58 -15.89
CA ILE A 146 -8.51 -5.41 -15.92
C ILE A 146 -8.30 -6.11 -14.56
N THR A 147 -8.40 -5.40 -13.45
CA THR A 147 -8.28 -6.01 -12.11
C THR A 147 -9.32 -7.12 -11.92
N ILE A 148 -10.58 -6.86 -12.26
CA ILE A 148 -11.68 -7.82 -12.12
C ILE A 148 -11.44 -9.06 -13.00
N GLU A 149 -11.04 -8.86 -14.25
CA GLU A 149 -10.75 -9.96 -15.17
C GLU A 149 -9.57 -10.81 -14.67
N GLN A 150 -8.46 -10.16 -14.28
CA GLN A 150 -7.26 -10.86 -13.86
C GLN A 150 -7.38 -11.54 -12.50
N CYS A 151 -8.15 -10.97 -11.58
CA CYS A 151 -8.36 -11.50 -10.23
C CYS A 151 -9.68 -12.27 -10.09
N LYS A 152 -10.34 -12.62 -11.20
CA LYS A 152 -11.66 -13.26 -11.20
C LYS A 152 -11.73 -14.47 -10.25
N LYS A 153 -10.72 -15.34 -10.27
CA LYS A 153 -10.66 -16.52 -9.39
C LYS A 153 -10.70 -16.14 -7.90
N LEU A 154 -9.95 -15.12 -7.50
CA LEU A 154 -9.93 -14.63 -6.13
C LEU A 154 -11.26 -13.98 -5.75
N LEU A 155 -11.83 -13.15 -6.63
CA LEU A 155 -13.11 -12.49 -6.41
C LEU A 155 -14.25 -13.51 -6.24
N GLU A 156 -14.25 -14.58 -7.03
CA GLU A 156 -15.26 -15.64 -6.95
C GLU A 156 -15.11 -16.54 -5.70
N SER A 157 -13.93 -16.54 -5.06
CA SER A 157 -13.62 -17.38 -3.89
C SER A 157 -13.51 -16.61 -2.57
N SER A 158 -13.84 -15.32 -2.58
CA SER A 158 -13.75 -14.44 -1.40
C SER A 158 -15.02 -13.62 -1.20
N GLU A 159 -15.21 -13.12 0.02
CA GLU A 159 -16.13 -12.00 0.21
C GLU A 159 -15.52 -10.77 -0.47
N THR A 160 -16.27 -10.13 -1.37
CA THR A 160 -15.75 -9.05 -2.19
C THR A 160 -16.37 -7.72 -1.79
N ASN A 161 -15.51 -6.75 -1.51
CA ASN A 161 -15.82 -5.35 -1.30
C ASN A 161 -15.16 -4.47 -2.36
N SER A 162 -15.59 -3.23 -2.44
CA SER A 162 -15.14 -2.31 -3.47
C SER A 162 -15.09 -0.89 -2.89
N VAL A 163 -13.95 -0.21 -3.00
CA VAL A 163 -13.72 1.14 -2.48
C VAL A 163 -12.90 1.94 -3.48
N SER A 164 -12.96 3.28 -3.44
CA SER A 164 -12.04 4.08 -4.24
C SER A 164 -10.74 4.35 -3.47
N ALA A 165 -9.62 4.19 -4.17
CA ALA A 165 -8.28 4.53 -3.74
C ALA A 165 -8.08 6.04 -3.64
N LEU A 166 -9.06 6.83 -4.09
CA LEU A 166 -9.09 8.28 -3.96
C LEU A 166 -9.90 8.76 -2.75
N THR A 167 -10.56 7.84 -2.05
CA THR A 167 -11.34 8.12 -0.84
C THR A 167 -10.82 7.29 0.33
N PRO A 168 -9.61 7.59 0.85
CA PRO A 168 -9.04 6.83 1.97
C PRO A 168 -9.98 6.75 3.20
N ASN A 169 -10.78 7.78 3.46
CA ASN A 169 -11.78 7.77 4.54
C ASN A 169 -12.89 6.72 4.34
N GLU A 170 -13.33 6.48 3.10
CA GLU A 170 -14.28 5.40 2.80
C GLU A 170 -13.63 4.03 3.02
N THR A 171 -12.33 3.90 2.71
CA THR A 171 -11.57 2.68 2.98
C THR A 171 -11.47 2.44 4.48
N ILE A 172 -11.15 3.46 5.29
CA ILE A 172 -11.14 3.34 6.76
C ILE A 172 -12.52 2.90 7.26
N ALA A 173 -13.59 3.59 6.87
CA ALA A 173 -14.94 3.25 7.32
C ALA A 173 -15.30 1.79 7.01
N LYS A 174 -14.93 1.28 5.84
CA LYS A 174 -15.16 -0.12 5.48
C LYS A 174 -14.29 -1.10 6.27
N LEU A 175 -13.05 -0.74 6.57
CA LEU A 175 -12.18 -1.54 7.44
C LEU A 175 -12.71 -1.59 8.87
N GLU A 176 -13.23 -0.48 9.40
CA GLU A 176 -13.91 -0.44 10.72
C GLU A 176 -15.13 -1.35 10.73
N GLU A 177 -15.98 -1.32 9.70
CA GLU A 177 -17.13 -2.22 9.59
C GLU A 177 -16.72 -3.71 9.65
N ILE A 178 -15.64 -4.08 8.95
CA ILE A 178 -15.12 -5.46 8.97
C ILE A 178 -14.53 -5.79 10.34
N TYR A 179 -13.77 -4.87 10.93
CA TYR A 179 -13.15 -5.06 12.24
C TYR A 179 -14.22 -5.34 13.31
N GLU A 180 -15.24 -4.49 13.41
CA GLU A 180 -16.33 -4.63 14.38
C GLU A 180 -17.04 -5.99 14.28
N VAL A 181 -17.11 -6.58 13.08
CA VAL A 181 -17.74 -7.88 12.87
C VAL A 181 -16.82 -9.06 13.22
N HIS A 182 -15.51 -8.95 12.95
CA HIS A 182 -14.61 -10.11 12.92
C HIS A 182 -13.53 -10.14 13.99
N HIS A 183 -13.16 -9.01 14.61
CA HIS A 183 -11.97 -8.91 15.47
C HIS A 183 -11.98 -9.84 16.69
N ASP A 184 -13.15 -10.22 17.21
CA ASP A 184 -13.27 -11.16 18.33
C ASP A 184 -12.89 -12.61 17.96
N GLU A 185 -13.18 -13.05 16.73
CA GLU A 185 -12.98 -14.44 16.27
C GLU A 185 -11.71 -14.60 15.41
N TYR A 186 -11.23 -13.51 14.81
CA TYR A 186 -10.17 -13.56 13.81
C TYR A 186 -8.98 -12.67 14.18
N ASP A 187 -7.77 -13.21 13.97
CA ASP A 187 -6.55 -12.44 13.76
C ASP A 187 -6.62 -11.81 12.37
N ILE A 188 -6.66 -10.49 12.33
CA ILE A 188 -6.83 -9.73 11.09
C ILE A 188 -5.46 -9.36 10.52
N CYS A 189 -5.23 -9.75 9.27
CA CYS A 189 -4.07 -9.33 8.50
C CYS A 189 -4.49 -8.61 7.21
N ILE A 190 -3.76 -7.57 6.84
CA ILE A 190 -4.04 -6.74 5.66
C ILE A 190 -2.89 -6.82 4.68
N VAL A 191 -3.20 -7.14 3.42
CA VAL A 191 -2.26 -7.16 2.31
C VAL A 191 -2.68 -6.11 1.28
N ASN A 192 -1.76 -5.23 0.86
CA ASN A 192 -2.02 -4.30 -0.24
C ASN A 192 -1.19 -4.62 -1.50
N ILE A 193 -1.88 -5.11 -2.53
CA ILE A 193 -1.37 -5.29 -3.90
C ILE A 193 -1.92 -4.21 -4.84
N GLY A 194 -3.04 -3.59 -4.48
CA GLY A 194 -3.72 -2.48 -5.16
C GLY A 194 -3.01 -1.13 -5.08
N PRO A 195 -3.68 -0.02 -5.44
CA PRO A 195 -3.07 1.31 -5.53
C PRO A 195 -2.33 1.75 -4.26
N LYS A 196 -1.24 2.52 -4.44
CA LYS A 196 -0.41 2.99 -3.30
C LYS A 196 -1.16 3.92 -2.36
N SER A 197 -2.11 4.70 -2.86
CA SER A 197 -2.91 5.61 -2.02
C SER A 197 -3.77 4.88 -0.99
N GLN A 198 -4.12 3.60 -1.20
CA GLN A 198 -4.79 2.80 -0.18
C GLN A 198 -3.90 2.53 1.04
N CYS A 199 -2.56 2.61 0.91
CA CYS A 199 -1.67 2.52 2.06
C CYS A 199 -1.94 3.61 3.09
N LEU A 200 -2.47 4.78 2.70
CA LEU A 200 -2.81 5.87 3.62
C LEU A 200 -3.87 5.40 4.64
N ALA A 201 -4.97 4.85 4.13
CA ALA A 201 -6.06 4.32 4.94
C ALA A 201 -5.61 3.13 5.79
N ILE A 202 -4.90 2.18 5.19
CA ILE A 202 -4.43 0.96 5.87
C ILE A 202 -3.48 1.30 7.01
N ALA A 203 -2.54 2.22 6.78
CA ALA A 203 -1.59 2.65 7.80
C ALA A 203 -2.31 3.29 9.00
N GLU A 204 -3.24 4.19 8.75
CA GLU A 204 -3.97 4.89 9.82
C GLU A 204 -4.91 3.95 10.58
N PHE A 205 -5.68 3.12 9.86
CA PHE A 205 -6.52 2.08 10.47
C PHE A 205 -5.68 1.15 11.37
N SER A 206 -4.58 0.61 10.85
CA SER A 206 -3.74 -0.34 11.60
C SER A 206 -2.98 0.30 12.77
N GLN A 207 -2.79 1.62 12.79
CA GLN A 207 -2.27 2.32 13.97
C GLN A 207 -3.33 2.47 15.07
N ASN A 208 -4.61 2.50 14.72
CA ASN A 208 -5.69 2.63 15.70
C ASN A 208 -6.17 1.26 16.22
N HIS A 209 -5.73 0.15 15.58
CA HIS A 209 -6.05 -1.23 15.95
C HIS A 209 -4.76 -2.06 16.07
N GLU A 210 -4.16 -2.09 17.27
CA GLU A 210 -2.85 -2.69 17.52
C GLU A 210 -2.78 -4.20 17.23
N ASP A 211 -3.92 -4.89 17.25
CA ASP A 211 -4.05 -6.31 16.95
C ASP A 211 -4.06 -6.62 15.44
N VAL A 212 -4.21 -5.61 14.58
CA VAL A 212 -4.18 -5.76 13.12
C VAL A 212 -2.75 -5.81 12.59
N GLN A 213 -2.46 -6.84 11.79
CA GLN A 213 -1.17 -7.01 11.14
C GLN A 213 -1.17 -6.49 9.70
N VAL A 214 -0.10 -5.82 9.27
CA VAL A 214 0.07 -5.47 7.84
C VAL A 214 1.18 -6.29 7.20
N LEU A 215 0.85 -6.92 6.09
CA LEU A 215 1.71 -7.82 5.34
C LEU A 215 2.20 -7.18 4.05
N TYR A 216 3.48 -7.38 3.75
CA TYR A 216 4.13 -6.96 2.51
C TYR A 216 4.57 -8.18 1.69
N PRO A 217 3.90 -8.46 0.55
CA PRO A 217 4.27 -9.56 -0.33
C PRO A 217 5.44 -9.12 -1.21
N LYS A 218 6.66 -9.50 -0.83
CA LYS A 218 7.88 -9.12 -1.57
C LYS A 218 7.96 -9.95 -2.86
N PRO A 219 8.05 -9.33 -4.05
CA PRO A 219 8.26 -10.09 -5.29
C PRO A 219 9.68 -10.63 -5.38
N TYR A 220 9.85 -11.69 -6.18
CA TYR A 220 11.17 -12.26 -6.48
C TYR A 220 12.01 -11.31 -7.33
N LYS A 221 11.38 -10.64 -8.29
CA LYS A 221 12.06 -9.66 -9.15
C LYS A 221 11.09 -8.57 -9.58
N TRP A 222 11.54 -7.32 -9.58
CA TRP A 222 10.79 -6.24 -10.22
C TRP A 222 11.11 -6.19 -11.71
N THR A 223 10.14 -5.87 -12.55
CA THR A 223 10.37 -5.79 -14.02
C THR A 223 11.40 -4.70 -14.37
N GLN A 224 11.51 -3.65 -13.54
CA GLN A 224 12.52 -2.59 -13.68
C GLN A 224 13.96 -3.07 -13.39
N GLU A 225 14.13 -4.26 -12.82
CA GLU A 225 15.43 -4.89 -12.56
C GLU A 225 15.80 -5.91 -13.65
N LEU A 226 14.95 -6.08 -14.67
CA LEU A 226 15.29 -6.86 -15.86
C LEU A 226 16.30 -6.09 -16.73
N PRO A 227 17.24 -6.77 -17.41
CA PRO A 227 18.03 -6.18 -18.48
C PRO A 227 17.15 -5.45 -19.50
N GLU A 228 17.62 -4.34 -20.08
CA GLU A 228 16.82 -3.52 -21.02
C GLU A 228 16.29 -4.33 -22.22
N ASP A 229 17.03 -5.35 -22.66
CA ASP A 229 16.66 -6.26 -23.75
C ASP A 229 15.57 -7.27 -23.36
N GLU A 230 15.31 -7.46 -22.07
CA GLU A 230 14.20 -8.26 -21.54
C GLU A 230 12.94 -7.42 -21.24
N ILE A 231 13.08 -6.09 -21.15
CA ILE A 231 11.94 -5.16 -20.97
C ILE A 231 11.26 -4.96 -22.33
N LYS A 232 10.26 -5.80 -22.62
CA LYS A 232 9.50 -5.71 -23.88
C LYS A 232 8.68 -4.43 -24.02
N ASP A 233 8.22 -3.86 -22.89
CA ASP A 233 7.51 -2.59 -22.79
C ASP A 233 7.84 -1.91 -21.45
N PRO A 234 7.98 -0.57 -21.37
CA PRO A 234 8.17 0.12 -20.09
C PRO A 234 7.00 -0.18 -19.13
N VAL A 235 7.30 -0.47 -17.86
CA VAL A 235 6.33 -0.89 -16.83
C VAL A 235 5.17 0.11 -16.65
N SER A 236 5.48 1.39 -16.84
CA SER A 236 4.53 2.49 -16.87
C SER A 236 5.13 3.66 -17.64
N SER A 237 4.32 4.47 -18.32
CA SER A 237 4.78 5.61 -19.11
C SER A 237 3.91 6.85 -18.87
N GLY A 238 4.51 8.03 -19.07
CA GLY A 238 3.87 9.33 -18.88
C GLY A 238 3.55 9.68 -17.42
N ILE A 239 3.21 10.94 -17.19
CA ILE A 239 2.61 11.41 -15.93
C ILE A 239 1.12 11.54 -16.20
N GLY A 240 0.33 10.72 -15.54
CA GLY A 240 -1.11 10.77 -15.58
C GLY A 240 -1.61 11.84 -14.61
N ARG A 241 -2.55 11.44 -13.75
CA ARG A 241 -3.17 12.35 -12.78
C ARG A 241 -2.35 12.38 -11.50
N THR A 242 -2.27 13.57 -10.91
CA THR A 242 -1.69 13.77 -9.57
C THR A 242 -2.82 14.04 -8.59
N PHE A 243 -2.81 13.27 -7.50
CA PHE A 243 -3.73 13.38 -6.39
C PHE A 243 -3.03 14.02 -5.21
N PHE A 244 -3.82 14.73 -4.43
CA PHE A 244 -3.39 15.41 -3.22
C PHE A 244 -4.23 14.89 -2.05
N PHE A 245 -3.56 14.49 -0.98
CA PHE A 245 -4.21 14.05 0.25
C PHE A 245 -3.60 14.78 1.44
N GLN A 246 -4.41 15.04 2.46
CA GLN A 246 -3.89 15.43 3.77
C GLN A 246 -3.75 14.18 4.63
N TYR A 247 -2.63 14.06 5.35
CA TYR A 247 -2.32 12.92 6.21
C TYR A 247 -1.78 13.36 7.57
N PRO A 248 -2.23 12.84 8.73
CA PRO A 248 -3.29 11.84 8.90
C PRO A 248 -4.63 12.29 8.31
N LEU A 249 -5.45 11.32 7.92
CA LEU A 249 -6.73 11.48 7.26
C LEU A 249 -7.82 11.96 8.22
N MET A 250 -7.75 11.51 9.48
CA MET A 250 -8.56 12.00 10.57
C MET A 250 -7.76 12.96 11.45
N HIS A 251 -8.34 14.12 11.74
CA HIS A 251 -7.79 15.00 12.78
C HIS A 251 -8.09 14.36 14.14
N LYS A 252 -7.04 13.94 14.85
CA LYS A 252 -7.12 13.52 16.26
C LYS A 252 -7.33 14.72 17.18
#